data_AF-U3A0G6-F1
#
_entry.id   AF-U3A0G6-F1
#
_cell.length_a   1.000
_cell.length_b   1.000
_cell.length_c   1.000
_cell.angle_alpha   90.00
_cell.angle_beta   90.00
_cell.angle_gamma   90.00
#
_symmetry.space_group_name_H-M   'P 1'
#
loop_
_entity.id
_entity.type
_entity.pdbx_description
1 polymer ?
#
loop_
_entity_poly.entity_id
_entity_poly.type
_entity_poly.pdbx_seq_one_letter_code
_entity_poly.pdbx_strand_id
1 'polypeptide(L)'
;MPRTPGDWSYRQGRATYTSPQGGAIFTMACDRSAGRITLLRAGVAGERTTMRIFTETASRSLDSAGGTAGVNASLTARDPLLDAMAFSKGRFAVEVPNAQTLYLPSWIEVSRVIEDCR
;
A
#
# COMPACT_ATOMS: atom_id res chain seq x y z
N MET A 1 -7.63 16.16 -3.30
CA MET A 1 -8.09 14.94 -4.01
C MET A 1 -9.06 14.18 -3.12
N PRO A 2 -10.24 13.77 -3.61
CA PRO A 2 -11.19 12.99 -2.83
C PRO A 2 -10.58 11.63 -2.45
N ARG A 3 -10.87 11.15 -1.24
CA ARG A 3 -10.42 9.83 -0.77
C ARG A 3 -11.07 8.76 -1.63
N THR A 4 -10.33 7.71 -2.01
CA THR A 4 -10.95 6.54 -2.63
C THR A 4 -11.89 5.89 -1.61
N PRO A 5 -13.19 5.72 -1.91
CA PRO A 5 -14.12 5.09 -0.98
C PRO A 5 -13.63 3.71 -0.54
N GLY A 6 -13.73 3.41 0.74
CA GLY A 6 -13.29 2.16 1.32
C GLY A 6 -12.97 2.30 2.80
N ASP A 7 -12.57 1.18 3.39
CA ASP A 7 -12.22 1.10 4.80
C ASP A 7 -11.00 0.19 5.00
N TRP A 8 -10.22 0.49 6.04
CA TRP A 8 -9.11 -0.34 6.47
C TRP A 8 -9.58 -1.44 7.41
N SER A 9 -8.92 -2.58 7.31
CA SER A 9 -9.02 -3.66 8.27
C SER A 9 -7.62 -4.17 8.56
N TYR A 10 -7.35 -4.53 9.80
CA TYR A 10 -6.06 -5.08 10.21
C TYR A 10 -6.24 -6.47 10.83
N ARG A 11 -5.48 -7.45 10.32
CA ARG A 11 -5.44 -8.82 10.87
C ARG A 11 -4.06 -9.43 10.67
N GLN A 12 -3.44 -9.89 11.75
CA GLN A 12 -2.21 -10.70 11.73
C GLN A 12 -1.08 -10.13 10.85
N GLY A 13 -0.67 -8.88 11.09
CA GLY A 13 0.41 -8.24 10.32
C GLY A 13 0.02 -7.84 8.90
N ARG A 14 -1.27 -7.77 8.60
CA ARG A 14 -1.80 -7.35 7.30
C ARG A 14 -2.86 -6.27 7.47
N ALA A 15 -2.64 -5.12 6.85
CA ALA A 15 -3.63 -4.07 6.69
C ALA A 15 -4.22 -4.16 5.28
N THR A 16 -5.54 -4.28 5.16
CA THR A 16 -6.24 -4.41 3.88
C THR A 16 -7.29 -3.32 3.75
N TYR A 17 -7.22 -2.58 2.64
CA TYR A 17 -8.20 -1.57 2.27
C TYR A 17 -9.21 -2.16 1.29
N THR A 18 -10.49 -2.14 1.68
CA THR A 18 -11.59 -2.80 0.96
C THR A 18 -12.54 -1.75 0.39
N SER A 19 -12.98 -1.94 -0.86
CA SER A 19 -13.94 -1.03 -1.50
C SER A 19 -15.36 -1.22 -0.94
N PRO A 20 -16.26 -0.22 -1.01
CA PRO A 20 -17.66 -0.39 -0.63
C PRO A 20 -18.41 -1.43 -1.46
N GLN A 21 -17.96 -1.71 -2.68
CA GLN A 21 -18.51 -2.75 -3.56
C GLN A 21 -18.05 -4.16 -3.17
N GLY A 22 -17.18 -4.27 -2.17
CA GLY A 22 -16.49 -5.50 -1.80
C GLY A 22 -15.16 -5.67 -2.53
N GLY A 23 -14.28 -6.48 -1.94
CA GLY A 23 -12.96 -6.78 -2.50
C GLY A 23 -11.85 -5.84 -2.03
N ALA A 24 -10.69 -6.44 -1.75
CA ALA A 24 -9.48 -5.72 -1.39
C ALA A 24 -8.94 -4.97 -2.61
N ILE A 25 -8.67 -3.67 -2.46
CA ILE A 25 -8.09 -2.83 -3.52
C ILE A 25 -6.65 -2.42 -3.22
N PHE A 26 -6.26 -2.46 -1.94
CA PHE A 26 -4.88 -2.32 -1.52
C PHE A 26 -4.61 -3.15 -0.28
N THR A 27 -3.38 -3.66 -0.14
CA THR A 27 -2.96 -4.41 1.04
C THR A 27 -1.52 -4.11 1.37
N MET A 28 -1.24 -3.90 2.65
CA MET A 28 0.09 -3.89 3.23
C MET A 28 0.23 -5.16 4.05
N ALA A 29 1.22 -5.99 3.77
CA ALA A 29 1.46 -7.22 4.50
C ALA A 29 2.91 -7.27 4.97
N CYS A 30 3.09 -7.51 6.27
CA CYS A 30 4.39 -7.77 6.84
C CYS A 30 4.79 -9.23 6.59
N ASP A 31 5.97 -9.43 6.01
CA ASP A 31 6.73 -10.66 6.06
C ASP A 31 7.84 -10.50 7.10
N ARG A 32 7.55 -10.96 8.33
CA ARG A 32 8.50 -10.91 9.45
C ARG A 32 9.74 -11.75 9.21
N SER A 33 9.61 -12.86 8.46
CA SER A 33 10.75 -13.75 8.20
C SER A 33 11.77 -13.10 7.28
N ALA A 34 11.30 -12.30 6.32
CA ALA A 34 12.13 -11.53 5.40
C ALA A 34 12.47 -10.12 5.91
N GLY A 35 11.79 -9.62 6.96
CA GLY A 35 11.92 -8.24 7.43
C GLY A 35 11.43 -7.21 6.40
N ARG A 36 10.36 -7.55 5.67
CA ARG A 36 9.85 -6.74 4.55
C ARG A 36 8.36 -6.49 4.64
N ILE A 37 7.93 -5.38 4.07
CA ILE A 37 6.51 -5.07 3.85
C ILE A 37 6.23 -5.12 2.36
N THR A 38 5.24 -5.93 1.99
CA THR A 38 4.70 -5.98 0.64
C THR A 38 3.50 -5.04 0.53
N LEU A 39 3.56 -4.15 -0.45
CA LEU A 39 2.47 -3.30 -0.88
C LEU A 39 1.83 -3.94 -2.10
N LEU A 40 0.58 -4.37 -1.99
CA LEU A 40 -0.19 -4.99 -3.08
C LEU A 40 -1.30 -4.04 -3.53
N ARG A 41 -1.23 -3.61 -4.80
CA ARG A 41 -2.34 -2.98 -5.51
C ARG A 41 -3.15 -4.07 -6.20
N ALA A 42 -4.33 -4.35 -5.68
CA ALA A 42 -5.25 -5.35 -6.21
C ALA A 42 -6.24 -4.73 -7.21
N GLY A 43 -6.95 -5.58 -7.97
CA GLY A 43 -7.89 -5.16 -9.00
C GLY A 43 -7.24 -4.68 -10.31
N VAL A 44 -5.93 -4.94 -10.46
CA VAL A 44 -5.16 -4.62 -11.66
C VAL A 44 -4.40 -5.87 -12.06
N ALA A 45 -4.79 -6.53 -13.15
CA ALA A 45 -3.95 -7.56 -13.74
C ALA A 45 -2.81 -6.86 -14.47
N GLY A 46 -1.57 -7.24 -14.20
CA GLY A 46 -0.44 -6.54 -14.80
C GLY A 46 0.81 -7.40 -14.83
N GLU A 47 1.66 -7.08 -15.80
CA GLU A 47 3.05 -7.53 -15.85
C GLU A 47 3.91 -6.71 -14.87
N ARG A 48 5.21 -7.00 -14.83
CA ARG A 48 6.17 -6.19 -14.08
C ARG A 48 6.06 -4.72 -14.51
N THR A 49 5.89 -3.82 -13.54
CA THR A 49 5.65 -2.40 -13.80
C THR A 49 6.23 -1.55 -12.68
N THR A 50 5.95 -0.25 -12.69
CA THR A 50 6.36 0.69 -11.63
C THR A 50 5.16 1.07 -10.78
N MET A 51 5.27 0.90 -9.47
CA MET A 51 4.29 1.42 -8.50
C MET A 51 4.82 2.74 -7.95
N ARG A 52 4.06 3.83 -8.10
CA ARG A 52 4.44 5.15 -7.57
C ARG A 52 3.65 5.43 -6.30
N ILE A 53 4.36 5.81 -5.24
CA ILE A 53 3.79 6.21 -3.97
C ILE A 53 4.02 7.71 -3.80
N PHE A 54 2.95 8.44 -3.54
CA PHE A 54 2.99 9.87 -3.24
C PHE A 54 2.45 10.11 -1.84
N THR A 55 3.25 10.76 -1.01
CA THR A 55 2.92 11.16 0.36
C THR A 55 3.03 12.67 0.46
N GLU A 56 2.72 13.25 1.62
CA GLU A 56 2.89 14.70 1.82
C GLU A 56 4.36 15.14 1.68
N THR A 57 5.31 14.30 2.08
CA THR A 57 6.73 14.65 2.18
C THR A 57 7.62 13.94 1.17
N ALA A 58 7.13 12.92 0.48
CA ALA A 58 7.90 12.10 -0.44
C ALA A 58 7.08 11.61 -1.64
N SER A 59 7.74 11.50 -2.79
CA SER A 59 7.23 10.83 -3.98
C SER A 59 8.28 9.83 -4.45
N ARG A 60 7.94 8.54 -4.52
CA ARG A 60 8.90 7.49 -4.92
C ARG A 60 8.30 6.47 -5.86
N SER A 61 9.07 6.13 -6.89
CA SER A 61 8.80 5.01 -7.79
C SER A 61 9.42 3.73 -7.24
N LEU A 62 8.65 2.64 -7.22
CA LEU A 62 9.06 1.32 -6.78
C LEU A 62 9.00 0.35 -7.94
N ASP A 63 10.02 -0.48 -8.09
CA ASP A 63 9.93 -1.65 -8.96
C ASP A 63 8.89 -2.62 -8.39
N SER A 64 7.96 -3.03 -9.23
CA SER A 64 6.84 -3.87 -8.82
C SER A 64 6.70 -5.08 -9.72
N ALA A 65 6.44 -6.24 -9.10
CA ALA A 65 6.13 -7.46 -9.81
C ALA A 65 4.62 -7.54 -10.07
N GLY A 66 4.26 -7.90 -11.28
CA GLY A 66 2.90 -8.29 -11.64
C GLY A 66 2.59 -9.70 -11.14
N GLY A 67 1.31 -9.97 -10.87
CA GLY A 67 0.84 -11.28 -10.44
C GLY A 67 -0.68 -11.42 -10.54
N THR A 68 -1.19 -12.63 -10.30
CA THR A 68 -2.62 -12.94 -10.38
C THR A 68 -3.48 -12.16 -9.39
N ALA A 69 -2.93 -11.83 -8.22
CA ALA A 69 -3.59 -11.02 -7.19
C ALA A 69 -3.48 -9.51 -7.42
N GLY A 70 -2.59 -9.09 -8.33
CA GLY A 70 -2.32 -7.69 -8.64
C GLY A 70 -0.84 -7.35 -8.77
N VAL A 71 -0.54 -6.06 -8.71
CA VAL A 71 0.82 -5.53 -8.76
C VAL A 71 1.34 -5.33 -7.35
N ASN A 72 2.52 -5.91 -7.05
CA ASN A 72 3.12 -5.83 -5.73
C ASN A 72 4.53 -5.22 -5.76
N ALA A 73 4.83 -4.39 -4.76
CA ALA A 73 6.17 -3.86 -4.50
C ALA A 73 6.58 -4.25 -3.07
N SER A 74 7.87 -4.51 -2.84
CA SER A 74 8.36 -4.93 -1.52
C SER A 74 9.42 -3.98 -0.99
N LEU A 75 9.23 -3.49 0.23
CA LEU A 75 10.14 -2.59 0.93
C LEU A 75 10.76 -3.30 2.13
N THR A 76 11.91 -2.85 2.60
CA THR A 76 12.40 -3.28 3.92
C THR A 76 11.51 -2.68 5.00
N ALA A 77 11.33 -3.36 6.14
CA ALA A 77 10.45 -2.88 7.21
C ALA A 77 10.89 -1.52 7.82
N ARG A 78 12.15 -1.13 7.60
CA ARG A 78 12.75 0.14 8.03
C ARG A 78 12.85 1.18 6.91
N ASP A 79 12.21 0.94 5.77
CA ASP A 79 12.24 1.88 4.66
C ASP A 79 11.52 3.20 5.05
N PRO A 80 12.16 4.37 4.89
CA PRO A 80 11.59 5.65 5.31
C PRO A 80 10.31 6.05 4.54
N LEU A 81 10.05 5.45 3.38
CA LEU A 81 8.79 5.66 2.67
C LEU A 81 7.59 5.15 3.49
N LEU A 82 7.76 4.09 4.28
CA LEU A 82 6.71 3.56 5.14
C LEU A 82 6.31 4.59 6.20
N ASP A 83 7.29 5.25 6.82
CA ASP A 83 7.03 6.35 7.75
C ASP A 83 6.32 7.51 7.06
N ALA A 84 6.78 7.91 5.87
CA ALA A 84 6.12 8.97 5.10
C ALA A 84 4.65 8.65 4.79
N MET A 85 4.32 7.37 4.53
CA MET A 85 2.94 6.93 4.35
C MET A 85 2.13 7.02 5.65
N ALA A 86 2.69 6.53 6.77
CA ALA A 86 2.03 6.54 8.08
C ALA A 86 1.80 7.96 8.62
N PHE A 87 2.74 8.88 8.42
CA PHE A 87 2.70 10.25 8.93
C PHE A 87 2.05 11.27 7.98
N SER A 88 1.63 10.85 6.78
CA SER A 88 0.94 11.74 5.84
C SER A 88 -0.31 12.34 6.49
N LYS A 89 -0.53 13.67 6.39
CA LYS A 89 -1.76 14.29 6.91
C LYS A 89 -2.95 13.97 6.02
N GLY A 90 -3.64 12.89 6.38
CA GLY A 90 -4.94 12.52 5.85
C GLY A 90 -4.91 11.47 4.75
N ARG A 91 -3.99 11.53 3.77
CA ARG A 91 -3.90 10.49 2.71
C ARG A 91 -2.54 10.45 2.00
N PHE A 92 -2.26 9.29 1.39
CA PHE A 92 -1.21 9.08 0.40
C PHE A 92 -1.82 8.49 -0.88
N ALA A 93 -1.12 8.62 -2.00
CA ALA A 93 -1.55 8.09 -3.28
C ALA A 93 -0.73 6.86 -3.70
N VAL A 94 -1.41 5.89 -4.32
CA VAL A 94 -0.80 4.72 -4.94
C VAL A 94 -1.20 4.70 -6.41
N GLU A 95 -0.22 4.85 -7.28
CA GLU A 95 -0.40 4.86 -8.72
C GLU A 95 0.32 3.68 -9.36
N VAL A 96 -0.37 3.03 -10.29
CA VAL A 96 0.17 1.97 -11.15
C VAL A 96 -0.28 2.30 -12.57
N PRO A 97 0.56 2.14 -13.60
CA PRO A 97 0.19 2.38 -14.98
C PRO A 97 -1.09 1.62 -15.39
N ASN A 98 -1.94 2.26 -16.19
CA ASN A 98 -3.20 1.70 -16.69
C ASN A 98 -4.21 1.31 -15.61
N ALA A 99 -4.08 1.88 -14.40
CA ALA A 99 -5.00 1.67 -13.30
C ALA A 99 -5.48 2.99 -12.71
N GLN A 100 -6.64 2.98 -12.07
CA GLN A 100 -7.10 4.13 -11.30
C GLN A 100 -6.17 4.36 -10.10
N THR A 101 -5.68 5.59 -9.94
CA THR A 101 -4.90 6.02 -8.77
C THR A 101 -5.76 5.91 -7.51
N LEU A 102 -5.20 5.29 -6.47
CA LEU A 102 -5.81 5.27 -5.15
C LEU A 102 -5.38 6.47 -4.33
N TYR A 103 -6.29 7.02 -3.54
CA TYR A 103 -6.02 8.00 -2.50
C TYR A 103 -6.46 7.41 -1.16
N LEU A 104 -5.51 6.79 -0.46
CA LEU A 104 -5.73 5.99 0.74
C LEU A 104 -5.49 6.80 2.00
N PRO A 105 -6.33 6.68 3.03
CA PRO A 105 -6.08 7.36 4.29
C PRO A 105 -4.92 6.71 5.05
N SER A 106 -4.11 7.52 5.72
CA SER A 106 -3.01 7.13 6.61
C SER A 106 -3.52 6.83 8.03
N TRP A 107 -4.49 5.91 8.14
CA TRP A 107 -5.09 5.54 9.41
C TRP A 107 -4.23 4.57 10.22
N ILE A 108 -4.70 4.24 11.43
CA ILE A 108 -3.95 3.48 12.43
C ILE A 108 -3.49 2.11 11.92
N GLU A 109 -4.22 1.48 10.99
CA GLU A 109 -3.87 0.18 10.41
C GLU A 109 -2.55 0.23 9.63
N VAL A 110 -2.27 1.36 8.96
CA VAL A 110 -1.02 1.60 8.22
C VAL A 110 0.15 1.66 9.18
N SER A 111 0.05 2.48 10.23
CA SER A 111 1.10 2.57 11.25
C SER A 111 1.28 1.24 11.97
N ARG A 112 0.17 0.54 12.29
CA ARG A 112 0.21 -0.74 13.01
C ARG A 112 0.94 -1.83 12.22
N VAL A 113 0.69 -1.97 10.92
CA VAL A 113 1.40 -2.97 10.11
C VAL A 113 2.89 -2.67 9.98
N ILE A 114 3.26 -1.39 9.98
CA ILE A 114 4.67 -0.96 9.92
C ILE A 114 5.37 -1.28 11.24
N GLU A 115 4.79 -0.89 12.36
CA GLU A 115 5.35 -1.13 13.70
C GLU A 115 5.43 -2.62 14.02
N ASP A 116 4.42 -3.42 13.66
CA ASP A 116 4.43 -4.87 13.87
C ASP A 116 5.49 -5.61 13.01
N CYS A 117 6.10 -4.93 12.03
CA CYS A 117 7.09 -5.50 11.12
C CYS A 117 8.54 -5.10 11.44
N ARG A 118 8.74 -4.12 12.31
CA ARG A 118 10.06 -3.60 12.72
C ARG A 118 10.70 -4.45 13.80
#